data_AF-A0A9E2PUX6-F1
#
_entry.id   AF-A0A9E2PUX6-F1
#
_cell.length_a   1.000
_cell.length_b   1.000
_cell.length_c   1.000
_cell.angle_alpha   90.00
_cell.angle_beta   90.00
_cell.angle_gamma   90.00
#
_symmetry.space_group_name_H-M   'P 1'
#
loop_
_entity.id
_entity.type
_entity.pdbx_description
1 polymer ?
#
loop_
_entity_poly.entity_id
_entity_poly.type
_entity_poly.pdbx_seq_one_letter_code
_entity_poly.pdbx_strand_id
1 'polypeptide(L)'
;MADKKFLGKIHGEPWEALAKGPREALGTIWNSYLAEVLQVSPKSARHKIMRREIEAAAGFKEVYENWNTLSPESRAVAWRRLMTASRNHLLERGEKCVRCGECCEKGSPTLLIGDLGLFQRNVLTLNDVYTLRPGEKATTREGEVTALTKERLKVREVPGTRQCWFYLAPNQSCRIYADRPEQCRRQQCWGEPPAPPAAEELLQRRHLFADVPEMWELIQAHQARCDCTEVARHLADLGAGNEAASDALFEALHLDHYLRQMFIDDWGMTPGATEFLLGRPLSEYLSTLGLNATLTPEGVFALSPRQDPA
;
A
#
# COMPACT_ATOMS: atom_id res chain seq x y z
N MET A 1 -49.55 -11.58 -14.93
CA MET A 1 -49.16 -10.17 -15.14
C MET A 1 -47.64 -10.12 -15.13
N ALA A 2 -47.06 -9.75 -16.27
CA ALA A 2 -45.62 -9.86 -16.50
C ALA A 2 -44.84 -8.83 -15.68
N ASP A 3 -43.82 -9.33 -14.99
CA ASP A 3 -42.89 -8.61 -14.14
C ASP A 3 -42.05 -7.66 -15.00
N LYS A 4 -42.39 -6.37 -15.01
CA LYS A 4 -41.62 -5.35 -15.74
C LYS A 4 -40.35 -5.04 -14.95
N LYS A 5 -39.26 -5.72 -15.31
CA LYS A 5 -37.90 -5.36 -14.90
C LYS A 5 -37.65 -3.88 -15.22
N PHE A 6 -37.44 -3.09 -14.17
CA PHE A 6 -37.03 -1.69 -14.27
C PHE A 6 -35.66 -1.60 -14.95
N LEU A 7 -35.64 -1.11 -16.19
CA LEU A 7 -34.44 -0.82 -16.95
C LEU A 7 -34.04 0.62 -16.65
N GLY A 8 -32.95 0.77 -15.90
CA GLY A 8 -32.49 2.03 -15.37
C GLY A 8 -32.27 3.11 -16.42
N LYS A 9 -32.95 4.24 -16.20
CA LYS A 9 -32.51 5.64 -16.30
C LYS A 9 -33.62 6.44 -15.63
N ILE A 10 -33.32 7.16 -14.55
CA ILE A 10 -34.30 8.00 -13.87
C ILE A 10 -34.60 9.16 -14.82
N HIS A 11 -35.66 9.06 -15.61
CA HIS A 11 -36.06 10.06 -16.62
C HIS A 11 -36.83 11.25 -16.01
N GLY A 12 -36.58 11.57 -14.74
CA GLY A 12 -37.22 12.66 -14.00
C GLY A 12 -36.35 13.12 -12.83
N GLU A 13 -36.76 14.20 -12.19
CA GLU A 13 -36.05 14.72 -11.02
C GLU A 13 -36.06 13.70 -9.86
N PRO A 14 -34.94 13.49 -9.14
CA PRO A 14 -34.83 12.46 -8.10
C PRO A 14 -35.91 12.53 -7.01
N TRP A 15 -36.39 13.71 -6.65
CA TRP A 15 -37.46 13.89 -5.66
C TRP A 15 -38.79 13.31 -6.14
N GLU A 16 -39.05 13.28 -7.45
CA GLU A 16 -40.31 12.82 -8.04
C GLU A 16 -40.40 11.31 -8.00
N ALA A 17 -39.27 10.69 -8.33
CA ALA A 17 -39.06 9.26 -8.24
C ALA A 17 -39.08 8.76 -6.78
N LEU A 18 -38.60 9.54 -5.80
CA LEU A 18 -38.77 9.21 -4.39
C LEU A 18 -40.25 9.31 -3.97
N ALA A 19 -40.97 10.36 -4.39
CA ALA A 19 -42.35 10.58 -3.99
C ALA A 19 -43.31 9.53 -4.58
N LYS A 20 -43.16 9.16 -5.85
CA LYS A 20 -44.14 8.34 -6.60
C LYS A 20 -43.60 6.99 -7.07
N GLY A 21 -42.28 6.81 -7.11
CA GLY A 21 -41.64 5.61 -7.64
C GLY A 21 -41.71 4.41 -6.68
N PRO A 22 -41.41 3.21 -7.19
CA PRO A 22 -41.34 2.00 -6.38
C PRO A 22 -40.02 1.94 -5.58
N ARG A 23 -39.87 0.97 -4.69
CA ARG A 23 -38.66 0.78 -3.86
C ARG A 23 -37.38 0.67 -4.68
N GLU A 24 -37.44 0.15 -5.90
CA GLU A 24 -36.29 0.05 -6.81
C GLU A 24 -35.77 1.44 -7.22
N ALA A 25 -36.66 2.45 -7.29
CA ALA A 25 -36.27 3.84 -7.50
C ALA A 25 -35.53 4.38 -6.27
N LEU A 26 -36.02 4.11 -5.05
CA LEU A 26 -35.30 4.43 -3.81
C LEU A 26 -33.90 3.79 -3.83
N GLY A 27 -33.80 2.50 -4.14
CA GLY A 27 -32.52 1.78 -4.17
C GLY A 27 -31.54 2.39 -5.16
N THR A 28 -32.02 2.76 -6.36
CA THR A 28 -31.20 3.41 -7.39
C THR A 28 -30.71 4.78 -6.94
N ILE A 29 -31.59 5.62 -6.41
CA ILE A 29 -31.26 6.98 -5.94
C ILE A 29 -30.31 6.92 -4.74
N TRP A 30 -30.55 6.00 -3.81
CA TRP A 30 -29.70 5.77 -2.66
C TRP A 30 -28.29 5.32 -3.07
N ASN A 31 -28.17 4.42 -4.04
CA ASN A 31 -26.89 3.99 -4.59
C ASN A 31 -26.11 5.17 -5.18
N SER A 32 -26.76 6.02 -5.99
CA SER A 32 -26.13 7.19 -6.59
C SER A 32 -25.71 8.20 -5.52
N TYR A 33 -26.59 8.49 -4.56
CA TYR A 33 -26.32 9.39 -3.45
C TYR A 33 -25.14 8.92 -2.60
N LEU A 34 -25.09 7.64 -2.22
CA LEU A 34 -23.96 7.10 -1.46
C LEU A 34 -22.66 7.11 -2.27
N ALA A 35 -22.70 6.86 -3.57
CA ALA A 35 -21.51 6.91 -4.41
C ALA A 35 -20.92 8.34 -4.45
N GLU A 36 -21.78 9.35 -4.56
CA GLU A 36 -21.39 10.77 -4.54
C GLU A 36 -20.87 11.20 -3.16
N VAL A 37 -21.58 10.84 -2.09
CA VAL A 37 -21.26 11.26 -0.72
C VAL A 37 -20.00 10.57 -0.20
N LEU A 38 -19.83 9.28 -0.47
CA LEU A 38 -18.68 8.54 0.04
C LEU A 38 -17.42 8.76 -0.83
N GLN A 39 -17.56 9.19 -2.10
CA GLN A 39 -16.45 9.41 -3.04
C GLN A 39 -15.48 8.22 -3.16
N VAL A 40 -16.03 7.01 -3.00
CA VAL A 40 -15.28 5.76 -3.10
C VAL A 40 -15.96 4.83 -4.10
N SER A 41 -15.15 4.06 -4.82
CA SER A 41 -15.67 3.05 -5.76
C SER A 41 -16.70 2.14 -5.07
N PRO A 42 -17.91 1.98 -5.63
CA PRO A 42 -18.94 1.09 -5.07
C PRO A 42 -18.50 -0.38 -4.94
N LYS A 43 -17.48 -0.80 -5.70
CA LYS A 43 -16.93 -2.15 -5.65
C LYS A 43 -15.98 -2.37 -4.46
N SER A 44 -15.45 -1.29 -3.89
CA SER A 44 -14.46 -1.37 -2.82
C SER A 44 -15.04 -1.91 -1.51
N ALA A 45 -14.23 -2.64 -0.75
CA ALA A 45 -14.60 -3.13 0.58
C ALA A 45 -14.92 -1.97 1.53
N ARG A 46 -14.20 -0.83 1.43
CA ARG A 46 -14.54 0.39 2.19
C ARG A 46 -15.97 0.87 1.92
N HIS A 47 -16.42 0.89 0.66
CA HIS A 47 -17.79 1.28 0.31
C HIS A 47 -18.80 0.33 0.94
N LYS A 48 -18.57 -0.98 0.84
CA LYS A 48 -19.49 -2.01 1.36
C LYS A 48 -19.63 -1.91 2.88
N ILE A 49 -18.53 -1.70 3.61
CA ILE A 49 -18.54 -1.53 5.07
C ILE A 49 -19.31 -0.27 5.47
N MET A 50 -18.97 0.88 4.89
CA MET A 50 -19.63 2.15 5.21
C MET A 50 -21.12 2.11 4.87
N ARG A 51 -21.48 1.59 3.68
CA ARG A 51 -22.87 1.39 3.28
C ARG A 51 -23.63 0.56 4.30
N ARG A 52 -23.11 -0.60 4.70
CA ARG A 52 -23.76 -1.49 5.67
C ARG A 52 -24.01 -0.79 7.00
N GLU A 53 -23.02 -0.05 7.50
CA GLU A 53 -23.12 0.65 8.78
C GLU A 53 -24.13 1.81 8.72
N ILE A 54 -24.13 2.60 7.64
CA ILE A 54 -25.10 3.67 7.40
C ILE A 54 -26.51 3.09 7.25
N GLU A 55 -26.68 2.06 6.43
CA GLU A 55 -27.97 1.41 6.19
C GLU A 55 -28.54 0.77 7.46
N ALA A 56 -27.68 0.18 8.30
CA ALA A 56 -28.08 -0.35 9.60
C ALA A 56 -28.53 0.76 10.56
N ALA A 57 -27.74 1.83 10.68
CA ALA A 57 -28.08 2.98 11.54
C ALA A 57 -29.37 3.69 11.08
N ALA A 58 -29.64 3.69 9.78
CA ALA A 58 -30.82 4.32 9.20
C ALA A 58 -32.04 3.39 9.06
N GLY A 59 -31.95 2.11 9.44
CA GLY A 59 -33.02 1.13 9.25
C GLY A 59 -33.43 0.98 7.78
N PHE A 60 -32.47 1.00 6.85
CA PHE A 60 -32.75 0.98 5.40
C PHE A 60 -33.57 -0.24 4.96
N LYS A 61 -33.30 -1.41 5.55
CA LYS A 61 -34.00 -2.66 5.20
C LYS A 61 -35.52 -2.52 5.35
N GLU A 62 -35.97 -2.04 6.51
CA GLU A 62 -37.39 -1.82 6.80
C GLU A 62 -38.01 -0.79 5.87
N VAL A 63 -37.29 0.32 5.61
CA VAL A 63 -37.74 1.37 4.69
C VAL A 63 -37.90 0.82 3.28
N TYR A 64 -36.94 0.04 2.81
CA TYR A 64 -36.93 -0.53 1.46
C TYR A 64 -38.04 -1.55 1.26
N GLU A 65 -38.27 -2.42 2.25
CA GLU A 65 -39.33 -3.43 2.21
C GLU A 65 -40.73 -2.80 2.19
N ASN A 66 -40.94 -1.74 2.97
CA ASN A 66 -42.23 -1.06 3.11
C ASN A 66 -42.42 0.14 2.18
N TRP A 67 -41.43 0.53 1.38
CA TRP A 67 -41.45 1.80 0.64
C TRP A 67 -42.72 2.04 -0.17
N ASN A 68 -43.22 1.01 -0.85
CA ASN A 68 -44.38 1.10 -1.72
C ASN A 68 -45.68 1.41 -0.96
N THR A 69 -45.75 1.10 0.34
CA THR A 69 -46.93 1.34 1.19
C THR A 69 -46.84 2.65 1.97
N LEU A 70 -45.67 3.29 2.03
CA LEU A 70 -45.46 4.55 2.73
C LEU A 70 -46.12 5.73 2.00
N SER A 71 -46.74 6.63 2.76
CA SER A 71 -47.21 7.92 2.27
C SER A 71 -46.03 8.79 1.78
N PRO A 72 -46.27 9.78 0.89
CA PRO A 72 -45.21 10.69 0.44
C PRO A 72 -44.46 11.38 1.59
N GLU A 73 -45.15 11.77 2.66
CA GLU A 73 -44.57 12.40 3.84
C GLU A 73 -43.65 11.41 4.59
N SER A 74 -44.10 10.17 4.76
CA SER A 74 -43.33 9.11 5.41
C SER A 74 -42.07 8.75 4.59
N ARG A 75 -42.18 8.74 3.25
CA ARG A 75 -41.04 8.57 2.34
C ARG A 75 -40.03 9.70 2.49
N ALA A 76 -40.49 10.96 2.59
CA ALA A 76 -39.62 12.11 2.80
C ALA A 76 -38.88 12.04 4.16
N VAL A 77 -39.56 11.62 5.22
CA VAL A 77 -38.96 11.40 6.54
C VAL A 77 -37.92 10.28 6.49
N ALA A 78 -38.23 9.15 5.85
CA ALA A 78 -37.30 8.04 5.69
C ALA A 78 -36.06 8.42 4.87
N TRP A 79 -36.25 9.17 3.78
CA TRP A 79 -35.15 9.70 2.97
C TRP A 79 -34.27 10.66 3.77
N ARG A 80 -34.87 11.58 4.55
CA ARG A 80 -34.12 12.47 5.44
C ARG A 80 -33.31 11.67 6.46
N ARG A 81 -33.89 10.62 7.07
CA ARG A 81 -33.19 9.74 8.01
C ARG A 81 -31.96 9.09 7.37
N LEU A 82 -32.07 8.59 6.15
CA LEU A 82 -30.96 7.99 5.39
C LEU A 82 -29.83 9.01 5.14
N MET A 83 -30.17 10.21 4.67
CA MET A 83 -29.18 11.28 4.43
C MET A 83 -28.54 11.79 5.74
N THR A 84 -29.31 11.86 6.83
CA THR A 84 -28.77 12.25 8.14
C THR A 84 -27.81 11.19 8.66
N ALA A 85 -28.15 9.90 8.54
CA ALA A 85 -27.28 8.81 8.95
C ALA A 85 -25.97 8.78 8.16
N SER A 86 -26.00 9.01 6.83
CA SER A 86 -24.77 9.05 6.03
C SER A 86 -23.86 10.21 6.45
N ARG A 87 -24.42 11.41 6.66
CA ARG A 87 -23.68 12.59 7.11
C ARG A 87 -23.09 12.39 8.50
N ASN A 88 -23.90 11.91 9.45
CA ASN A 88 -23.43 11.64 10.81
C ASN A 88 -22.32 10.59 10.81
N HIS A 89 -22.47 9.54 10.01
CA HIS A 89 -21.44 8.51 9.88
C HIS A 89 -20.11 9.10 9.40
N LEU A 90 -20.12 9.97 8.39
CA LEU A 90 -18.91 10.63 7.91
C LEU A 90 -18.29 11.56 8.97
N LEU A 91 -19.11 12.34 9.68
CA LEU A 91 -18.66 13.24 10.74
C LEU A 91 -18.05 12.49 11.93
N GLU A 92 -18.72 11.43 12.40
CA GLU A 92 -18.28 10.63 13.55
C GLU A 92 -17.02 9.81 13.24
N ARG A 93 -16.89 9.34 11.99
CA ARG A 93 -15.72 8.58 11.58
C ARG A 93 -14.47 9.45 11.55
N GLY A 94 -14.61 10.69 11.06
CA GLY A 94 -13.49 11.61 10.91
C GLY A 94 -12.32 10.93 10.20
N GLU A 95 -11.12 11.11 10.75
CA GLU A 95 -9.87 10.60 10.15
C GLU A 95 -9.53 9.13 10.50
N LYS A 96 -10.54 8.31 10.78
CA LYS A 96 -10.34 6.92 11.21
C LYS A 96 -10.41 5.96 10.03
N CYS A 97 -9.46 5.02 10.02
CA CYS A 97 -9.48 3.90 9.10
C CYS A 97 -10.74 3.05 9.31
N VAL A 98 -11.41 2.68 8.20
CA VAL A 98 -12.60 1.80 8.22
C VAL A 98 -12.26 0.31 8.39
N ARG A 99 -10.96 -0.02 8.48
CA ARG A 99 -10.41 -1.37 8.60
C ARG A 99 -10.91 -2.32 7.51
N CYS A 100 -11.00 -1.82 6.27
CA CYS A 100 -11.41 -2.64 5.13
C CYS A 100 -10.33 -3.61 4.63
N GLY A 101 -9.06 -3.38 4.98
CA GLY A 101 -7.93 -4.21 4.54
C GLY A 101 -7.36 -3.89 3.16
N GLU A 102 -8.09 -3.17 2.31
CA GLU A 102 -7.72 -3.01 0.89
C GLU A 102 -6.34 -2.36 0.68
N CYS A 103 -6.01 -1.31 1.42
CA CYS A 103 -4.68 -0.71 1.32
C CYS A 103 -3.61 -1.63 1.89
N CYS A 104 -3.91 -2.33 2.99
CA CYS A 104 -3.00 -3.26 3.64
C CYS A 104 -2.67 -4.48 2.78
N GLU A 105 -3.57 -4.93 1.92
CA GLU A 105 -3.35 -6.05 0.99
C GLU A 105 -2.64 -5.62 -0.30
N LYS A 106 -2.79 -4.36 -0.70
CA LYS A 106 -2.12 -3.79 -1.88
C LYS A 106 -0.69 -3.38 -1.62
N GLY A 107 -0.33 -3.10 -0.37
CA GLY A 107 1.03 -2.75 -0.02
C GLY A 107 1.18 -2.33 1.43
N SER A 108 2.42 -2.41 1.90
CA SER A 108 2.82 -1.84 3.17
C SER A 108 3.15 -0.34 3.07
N PRO A 109 3.09 0.40 4.20
CA PRO A 109 3.40 1.82 4.18
C PRO A 109 4.89 2.13 4.02
N THR A 110 5.18 3.18 3.27
CA THR A 110 6.45 3.92 3.32
C THR A 110 6.46 4.83 4.55
N LEU A 111 7.55 4.83 5.29
CA LEU A 111 7.72 5.61 6.51
C LEU A 111 8.05 7.07 6.20
N LEU A 112 7.45 7.97 6.97
CA LEU A 112 7.71 9.41 6.92
C LEU A 112 8.53 9.86 8.13
N ILE A 113 9.12 11.06 8.10
CA ILE A 113 9.98 11.55 9.18
C ILE A 113 9.27 11.47 10.56
N GLY A 114 7.96 11.73 10.61
CA GLY A 114 7.15 11.61 11.83
C GLY A 114 7.11 10.20 12.43
N ASP A 115 7.49 9.17 11.66
CA ASP A 115 7.55 7.78 12.10
C ASP A 115 8.89 7.40 12.75
N LEU A 116 9.87 8.32 12.85
CA LEU A 116 11.13 8.07 13.57
C LEU A 116 10.88 7.60 15.01
N GLY A 117 9.87 8.17 15.67
CA GLY A 117 9.49 7.80 17.03
C GLY A 117 8.99 6.35 17.18
N LEU A 118 8.61 5.67 16.08
CA LEU A 118 8.21 4.26 16.13
C LEU A 118 9.41 3.34 16.43
N PHE A 119 10.61 3.71 15.98
CA PHE A 119 11.84 2.98 16.31
C PHE A 119 12.28 3.27 17.73
N GLN A 120 12.24 4.53 18.16
CA GLN A 120 12.62 4.94 19.52
C GLN A 120 11.77 4.25 20.61
N ARG A 121 10.49 3.99 20.31
CA ARG A 121 9.56 3.28 21.20
C ARG A 121 9.55 1.75 21.00
N ASN A 122 10.41 1.21 20.12
CA ASN A 122 10.44 -0.20 19.74
C ASN A 122 9.09 -0.75 19.21
N VAL A 123 8.26 0.11 18.60
CA VAL A 123 7.07 -0.33 17.85
C VAL A 123 7.48 -0.97 16.54
N LEU A 124 8.49 -0.38 15.88
CA LEU A 124 9.15 -0.94 14.71
C LEU A 124 10.60 -1.26 15.06
N THR A 125 11.06 -2.41 14.59
CA THR A 125 12.47 -2.81 14.65
C THR A 125 13.08 -2.78 13.25
N LEU A 126 14.40 -2.93 13.17
CA LEU A 126 15.09 -3.09 11.89
C LEU A 126 14.61 -4.33 11.11
N ASN A 127 14.03 -5.32 11.79
CA ASN A 127 13.46 -6.49 11.15
C ASN A 127 12.10 -6.23 10.50
N ASP A 128 11.38 -5.18 10.88
CA ASP A 128 10.02 -4.92 10.39
C ASP A 128 10.00 -4.07 9.12
N VAL A 129 11.15 -3.54 8.71
CA VAL A 129 11.30 -2.52 7.67
C VAL A 129 12.45 -2.93 6.76
N TYR A 130 12.37 -2.55 5.48
CA TYR A 130 13.45 -2.72 4.52
C TYR A 130 13.67 -1.42 3.74
N THR A 131 14.86 -1.27 3.18
CA THR A 131 15.18 -0.10 2.35
C THR A 131 14.98 -0.42 0.88
N LEU A 132 14.18 0.40 0.20
CA LEU A 132 14.20 0.53 -1.25
C LEU A 132 15.16 1.66 -1.61
N ARG A 133 16.17 1.37 -2.42
CA ARG A 133 17.24 2.30 -2.82
C ARG A 133 16.87 3.06 -4.10
N PRO A 134 17.51 4.21 -4.37
CA PRO A 134 17.42 4.86 -5.68
C PRO A 134 17.74 3.87 -6.80
N GLY A 135 17.05 3.98 -7.93
CA GLY A 135 17.15 3.04 -9.06
C GLY A 135 16.28 1.78 -8.94
N GLU A 136 15.81 1.42 -7.75
CA GLU A 136 14.82 0.35 -7.60
C GLU A 136 13.45 0.77 -8.14
N LYS A 137 12.67 -0.20 -8.64
CA LYS A 137 11.32 0.03 -9.15
C LYS A 137 10.30 0.04 -8.03
N ALA A 138 9.39 1.00 -8.06
CA ALA A 138 8.22 1.04 -7.18
C ALA A 138 6.95 1.30 -7.99
N THR A 139 5.85 0.65 -7.60
CA THR A 139 4.53 0.95 -8.17
C THR A 139 3.98 2.23 -7.53
N THR A 140 3.64 3.19 -8.37
CA THR A 140 2.90 4.40 -7.99
C THR A 140 1.46 4.06 -7.60
N ARG A 141 0.72 5.05 -7.09
CA ARG A 141 -0.69 4.87 -6.74
C ARG A 141 -1.55 4.60 -7.97
N GLU A 142 -1.15 5.15 -9.11
CA GLU A 142 -1.81 5.03 -10.41
C GLU A 142 -1.57 3.66 -11.06
N GLY A 143 -0.66 2.85 -10.51
CA GLY A 143 -0.30 1.53 -11.03
C GLY A 143 0.93 1.54 -11.94
N GLU A 144 1.48 2.72 -12.24
CA GLU A 144 2.70 2.86 -13.03
C GLU A 144 3.92 2.38 -12.24
N VAL A 145 4.82 1.65 -12.90
CA VAL A 145 6.07 1.20 -12.29
C VAL A 145 7.19 2.15 -12.68
N THR A 146 7.76 2.85 -11.71
CA THR A 146 8.81 3.85 -11.95
C THR A 146 10.03 3.61 -11.08
N ALA A 147 11.20 4.00 -11.57
CA ALA A 147 12.43 3.96 -10.79
C ALA A 147 12.42 5.05 -9.71
N LEU A 148 12.91 4.72 -8.53
CA LEU A 148 13.01 5.63 -7.41
C LEU A 148 14.17 6.61 -7.60
N THR A 149 13.91 7.89 -7.36
CA THR A 149 14.95 8.93 -7.32
C THR A 149 15.57 9.12 -5.93
N LYS A 150 14.86 8.65 -4.89
CA LYS A 150 15.25 8.73 -3.48
C LYS A 150 14.90 7.43 -2.78
N GLU A 151 15.65 7.10 -1.74
CA GLU A 151 15.36 5.91 -0.93
C GLU A 151 13.98 6.00 -0.26
N ARG A 152 13.41 4.84 0.04
CA ARG A 152 12.17 4.69 0.80
C ARG A 152 12.36 3.60 1.85
N LEU A 153 12.18 3.94 3.12
CA LEU A 153 12.02 2.96 4.18
C LEU A 153 10.58 2.46 4.17
N LYS A 154 10.39 1.16 3.97
CA LYS A 154 9.06 0.57 3.81
C LYS A 154 8.87 -0.58 4.78
N VAL A 155 7.72 -0.61 5.45
CA VAL A 155 7.33 -1.75 6.30
C VAL A 155 7.32 -3.02 5.47
N ARG A 156 7.70 -4.16 6.04
CA ARG A 156 7.72 -5.43 5.31
C ARG A 156 6.33 -5.86 4.85
N GLU A 157 6.35 -6.71 3.84
CA GLU A 157 5.18 -7.42 3.35
C GLU A 157 5.33 -8.92 3.69
N VAL A 158 4.21 -9.62 3.79
CA VAL A 158 4.20 -11.08 3.98
C VAL A 158 4.84 -11.72 2.74
N PRO A 159 5.85 -12.60 2.89
CA PRO A 159 6.57 -13.21 1.77
C PRO A 159 5.62 -13.79 0.72
N GLY A 160 5.91 -13.52 -0.56
CA GLY A 160 5.09 -13.95 -1.69
C GLY A 160 3.80 -13.15 -1.91
N THR A 161 3.54 -12.12 -1.11
CA THR A 161 2.35 -11.27 -1.24
C THR A 161 2.72 -9.78 -1.11
N ARG A 162 1.75 -8.89 -1.33
CA ARG A 162 1.88 -7.45 -1.02
C ARG A 162 1.25 -7.07 0.31
N GLN A 163 0.81 -8.06 1.08
CA GLN A 163 0.13 -7.81 2.34
C GLN A 163 1.10 -7.22 3.37
N CYS A 164 0.76 -6.08 3.96
CA CYS A 164 1.50 -5.49 5.06
C CYS A 164 1.72 -6.50 6.20
N TRP A 165 2.95 -6.60 6.68
CA TRP A 165 3.37 -7.53 7.75
C TRP A 165 2.56 -7.43 9.04
N PHE A 166 2.03 -6.23 9.36
CA PHE A 166 1.25 -6.01 10.57
C PHE A 166 -0.27 -6.23 10.39
N TYR A 167 -0.74 -6.45 9.16
CA TYR A 167 -2.15 -6.70 8.89
C TYR A 167 -2.50 -8.18 9.07
N LEU A 168 -3.57 -8.42 9.80
CA LEU A 168 -4.16 -9.73 10.03
C LEU A 168 -5.48 -9.81 9.26
N ALA A 169 -5.41 -10.34 8.02
CA ALA A 169 -6.56 -10.50 7.15
C ALA A 169 -7.75 -11.26 7.78
N PRO A 170 -7.54 -12.37 8.54
CA PRO A 170 -8.66 -13.15 9.08
C PRO A 170 -9.63 -12.37 9.99
N ASN A 171 -9.15 -11.32 10.65
CA ASN A 171 -9.95 -10.51 11.56
C ASN A 171 -9.92 -9.00 11.21
N GLN A 172 -9.44 -8.65 10.01
CA GLN A 172 -9.34 -7.28 9.51
C GLN A 172 -8.68 -6.31 10.51
N SER A 173 -7.63 -6.76 11.20
CA SER A 173 -6.97 -6.00 12.26
C SER A 173 -5.51 -5.65 11.92
N CYS A 174 -4.98 -4.63 12.60
CA CYS A 174 -3.58 -4.24 12.49
C CYS A 174 -2.93 -4.34 13.87
N ARG A 175 -1.83 -5.09 13.97
CA ARG A 175 -1.12 -5.33 15.24
C ARG A 175 -0.57 -4.04 15.88
N ILE A 176 -0.30 -3.03 15.06
CA ILE A 176 0.20 -1.72 15.50
C ILE A 176 -0.81 -0.60 15.23
N TYR A 177 -2.12 -0.87 15.27
CA TYR A 177 -3.13 0.12 14.82
C TYR A 177 -3.02 1.48 15.53
N ALA A 178 -2.75 1.49 16.83
CA ALA A 178 -2.57 2.71 17.62
C ALA A 178 -1.34 3.51 17.16
N ASP A 179 -0.25 2.82 16.85
CA ASP A 179 1.03 3.37 16.40
C ASP A 179 1.26 3.22 14.88
N ARG A 180 0.19 3.10 14.10
CA ARG A 180 0.28 2.83 12.66
C ARG A 180 1.05 3.94 11.96
N PRO A 181 1.92 3.66 10.97
CA PRO A 181 2.73 4.68 10.31
C PRO A 181 1.93 5.84 9.74
N GLU A 182 2.60 6.97 9.55
CA GLU A 182 1.98 8.22 9.13
C GLU A 182 1.25 8.08 7.79
N GLN A 183 1.85 7.38 6.83
CA GLN A 183 1.19 7.12 5.56
C GLN A 183 -0.14 6.35 5.74
N CYS A 184 -0.24 5.46 6.74
CA CYS A 184 -1.50 4.79 7.08
C CYS A 184 -2.52 5.74 7.71
N ARG A 185 -2.07 6.69 8.54
CA ARG A 185 -2.95 7.72 9.14
C ARG A 185 -3.49 8.69 8.09
N ARG A 186 -2.67 9.02 7.09
CA ARG A 186 -3.02 9.87 5.94
C ARG A 186 -3.96 9.18 4.95
N GLN A 187 -4.19 7.85 5.03
CA GLN A 187 -5.15 7.19 4.15
C GLN A 187 -6.56 7.71 4.44
N GLN A 188 -7.10 8.54 3.54
CA GLN A 188 -8.47 9.03 3.62
C GLN A 188 -9.45 7.93 3.22
N CYS A 189 -9.71 6.98 4.13
CA CYS A 189 -10.70 5.92 3.89
C CYS A 189 -12.14 6.46 3.73
N TRP A 190 -12.34 7.74 4.10
CA TRP A 190 -13.59 8.50 4.05
C TRP A 190 -13.66 9.47 2.86
N GLY A 191 -12.65 9.51 1.97
CA GLY A 191 -12.59 10.49 0.88
C GLY A 191 -11.50 10.20 -0.16
N GLU A 192 -11.06 11.24 -0.84
CA GLU A 192 -9.97 11.18 -1.82
C GLU A 192 -8.62 11.02 -1.10
N PRO A 193 -7.83 9.98 -1.38
CA PRO A 193 -6.54 9.84 -0.71
C PRO A 193 -5.62 11.02 -1.03
N PRO A 194 -4.79 11.48 -0.08
CA PRO A 194 -4.01 12.69 -0.23
C PRO A 194 -2.94 12.53 -1.32
N ALA A 195 -2.33 13.65 -1.70
CA ALA A 195 -1.16 13.65 -2.56
C ALA A 195 -0.04 12.75 -1.99
N PRO A 196 0.80 12.14 -2.86
CA PRO A 196 2.00 11.46 -2.42
C PRO A 196 2.87 12.37 -1.54
N PRO A 197 3.57 11.83 -0.53
CA PRO A 197 4.47 12.61 0.31
C PRO A 197 5.58 13.23 -0.53
N ALA A 198 5.97 14.45 -0.18
CA ALA A 198 7.14 15.11 -0.74
C ALA A 198 8.43 14.37 -0.34
N ALA A 199 9.51 14.58 -1.09
CA ALA A 199 10.78 13.87 -0.86
C ALA A 199 11.38 14.17 0.53
N GLU A 200 11.15 15.39 1.03
CA GLU A 200 11.60 15.89 2.31
C GLU A 200 10.82 15.30 3.48
N GLU A 201 9.63 14.74 3.23
CA GLU A 201 8.81 14.09 4.26
C GLU A 201 9.23 12.63 4.49
N LEU A 202 10.03 12.04 3.60
CA LEU A 202 10.42 10.64 3.68
C LEU A 202 11.42 10.39 4.80
N LEU A 203 11.18 9.35 5.60
CA LEU A 203 12.18 8.86 6.54
C LEU A 203 13.31 8.16 5.77
N GLN A 204 14.54 8.58 6.03
CA GLN A 204 15.77 8.07 5.43
C GLN A 204 16.62 7.41 6.53
N ARG A 205 17.48 6.45 6.13
CA ARG A 205 18.39 5.75 7.04
C ARG A 205 19.26 6.72 7.85
N ARG A 206 19.71 7.82 7.23
CA ARG A 206 20.49 8.87 7.88
C ARG A 206 19.82 9.47 9.13
N HIS A 207 18.49 9.51 9.17
CA HIS A 207 17.77 10.05 10.34
C HIS A 207 17.82 9.08 11.53
N LEU A 208 18.03 7.78 11.28
CA LEU A 208 18.17 6.77 12.34
C LEU A 208 19.62 6.59 12.80
N PHE A 209 20.59 6.80 11.91
CA PHE A 209 22.02 6.60 12.18
C PHE A 209 22.81 7.92 12.32
N ALA A 210 22.13 9.05 12.51
CA ALA A 210 22.78 10.36 12.66
C ALA A 210 23.80 10.37 13.81
N ASP A 211 23.50 9.65 14.90
CA ASP A 211 24.35 9.56 16.09
C ASP A 211 25.32 8.37 16.07
N VAL A 212 25.40 7.63 14.95
CA VAL A 212 26.32 6.50 14.75
C VAL A 212 27.07 6.68 13.41
N PRO A 213 28.04 7.61 13.35
CA PRO A 213 28.70 8.00 12.10
C PRO A 213 29.33 6.83 11.34
N GLU A 214 29.94 5.87 12.06
CA GLU A 214 30.62 4.72 11.48
C GLU A 214 29.65 3.82 10.70
N MET A 215 28.44 3.63 11.23
CA MET A 215 27.38 2.89 10.55
C MET A 215 26.90 3.64 9.31
N TRP A 216 26.75 4.96 9.42
CA TRP A 216 26.33 5.77 8.28
C TRP A 216 27.37 5.77 7.16
N GLU A 217 28.66 5.91 7.48
CA GLU A 217 29.75 5.82 6.52
C GLU A 217 29.77 4.47 5.79
N LEU A 218 29.56 3.37 6.53
CA LEU A 218 29.47 2.04 5.93
C LEU A 218 28.29 1.94 4.95
N ILE A 219 27.10 2.43 5.35
CA ILE A 219 25.92 2.46 4.48
C ILE A 219 26.22 3.25 3.20
N GLN A 220 26.89 4.39 3.31
CA GLN A 220 27.26 5.21 2.14
C GLN A 220 28.29 4.49 1.25
N ALA A 221 29.30 3.86 1.84
CA ALA A 221 30.32 3.11 1.10
C ALA A 221 29.72 1.92 0.35
N HIS A 222 28.78 1.20 0.97
CA HIS A 222 28.01 0.15 0.31
C HIS A 222 27.16 0.71 -0.83
N GLN A 223 26.38 1.77 -0.59
CA GLN A 223 25.53 2.38 -1.62
C GLN A 223 26.33 2.83 -2.85
N ALA A 224 27.53 3.39 -2.66
CA ALA A 224 28.38 3.86 -3.76
C ALA A 224 28.88 2.70 -4.65
N ARG A 225 29.13 1.53 -4.07
CA ARG A 225 29.68 0.35 -4.78
C ARG A 225 28.60 -0.59 -5.28
N CYS A 226 27.42 -0.53 -4.70
CA CYS A 226 26.27 -1.39 -5.02
C CYS A 226 25.09 -0.57 -5.56
N ASP A 227 25.34 0.57 -6.20
CA ASP A 227 24.30 1.45 -6.72
C ASP A 227 23.45 0.73 -7.78
N CYS A 228 22.13 0.75 -7.61
CA CYS A 228 21.22 0.01 -8.48
C CYS A 228 21.22 0.56 -9.92
N THR A 229 21.44 1.86 -10.11
CA THR A 229 21.48 2.48 -11.45
C THR A 229 22.73 2.04 -12.19
N GLU A 230 23.87 2.05 -11.52
CA GLU A 230 25.14 1.59 -12.10
C GLU A 230 25.11 0.08 -12.38
N VAL A 231 24.55 -0.72 -11.47
CA VAL A 231 24.36 -2.17 -11.68
C VAL A 231 23.48 -2.43 -12.91
N ALA A 232 22.37 -1.71 -13.07
CA ALA A 232 21.50 -1.84 -14.23
C ALA A 232 22.21 -1.42 -15.54
N ARG A 233 23.04 -0.36 -15.49
CA ARG A 233 23.87 0.07 -16.62
C ARG A 233 24.91 -1.00 -17.00
N HIS A 234 25.67 -1.51 -16.04
CA HIS A 234 26.65 -2.58 -16.27
C HIS A 234 26.00 -3.83 -16.87
N LEU A 235 24.79 -4.18 -16.42
CA LEU A 235 24.04 -5.28 -16.99
C LEU A 235 23.65 -5.03 -18.45
N ALA A 236 23.19 -3.81 -18.78
CA ALA A 236 22.87 -3.45 -20.16
C ALA A 236 24.10 -3.48 -21.07
N ASP A 237 25.24 -2.98 -20.58
CA ASP A 237 26.53 -2.98 -21.29
C ASP A 237 27.02 -4.42 -21.55
N LEU A 238 26.89 -5.31 -20.56
CA LEU A 238 27.21 -6.73 -20.70
C LEU A 238 26.33 -7.39 -21.78
N GLY A 239 25.03 -7.10 -21.79
CA GLY A 239 24.10 -7.56 -22.82
C GLY A 239 24.43 -7.03 -24.22
N ALA A 240 25.13 -5.90 -24.32
CA ALA A 240 25.63 -5.31 -25.57
C ALA A 240 27.02 -5.85 -25.99
N GLY A 241 27.59 -6.81 -25.24
CA GLY A 241 28.87 -7.45 -25.56
C GLY A 241 30.11 -6.73 -25.00
N ASN A 242 29.95 -5.78 -24.06
CA ASN A 242 31.08 -5.16 -23.38
C ASN A 242 31.50 -6.00 -22.16
N GLU A 243 32.43 -6.93 -22.36
CA GLU A 243 32.91 -7.83 -21.31
C GLU A 243 33.57 -7.10 -20.13
N ALA A 244 34.13 -5.90 -20.33
CA ALA A 244 34.71 -5.10 -19.23
C ALA A 244 33.65 -4.62 -18.22
N ALA A 245 32.36 -4.61 -18.58
CA ALA A 245 31.27 -4.30 -17.67
C ALA A 245 30.95 -5.46 -16.70
N SER A 246 31.45 -6.67 -17.00
CA SER A 246 31.27 -7.88 -16.19
C SER A 246 31.94 -7.75 -14.82
N ASP A 247 33.20 -7.30 -14.78
CA ASP A 247 33.99 -7.26 -13.56
C ASP A 247 33.35 -6.38 -12.49
N ALA A 248 32.94 -5.15 -12.85
CA ALA A 248 32.29 -4.22 -11.92
C ALA A 248 30.96 -4.78 -11.37
N LEU A 249 30.16 -5.46 -12.21
CA LEU A 249 28.91 -6.09 -11.79
C LEU A 249 29.17 -7.22 -10.77
N PHE A 250 30.13 -8.10 -11.06
CA PHE A 250 30.45 -9.20 -10.18
C PHE A 250 31.13 -8.73 -8.90
N GLU A 251 32.02 -7.72 -8.95
CA GLU A 251 32.58 -7.10 -7.75
C GLU A 251 31.49 -6.55 -6.83
N ALA A 252 30.49 -5.85 -7.39
CA ALA A 252 29.36 -5.34 -6.61
C ALA A 252 28.53 -6.47 -5.98
N LEU A 253 28.29 -7.57 -6.70
CA LEU A 253 27.56 -8.74 -6.19
C LEU A 253 28.31 -9.42 -5.03
N HIS A 254 29.61 -9.66 -5.19
CA HIS A 254 30.43 -10.27 -4.13
C HIS A 254 30.52 -9.35 -2.92
N LEU A 255 30.73 -8.05 -3.13
CA LEU A 255 30.75 -7.09 -2.03
C LEU A 255 29.44 -7.09 -1.25
N ASP A 256 28.29 -6.97 -1.93
CA ASP A 256 26.98 -6.97 -1.28
C ASP A 256 26.76 -8.28 -0.50
N HIS A 257 27.10 -9.42 -1.08
CA HIS A 257 26.94 -10.73 -0.44
C HIS A 257 27.82 -10.89 0.80
N TYR A 258 29.15 -10.72 0.67
CA TYR A 258 30.06 -10.97 1.77
C TYR A 258 29.95 -9.93 2.88
N LEU A 259 29.59 -8.68 2.57
CA LEU A 259 29.30 -7.68 3.59
C LEU A 259 28.07 -8.07 4.43
N ARG A 260 27.01 -8.57 3.79
CA ARG A 260 25.83 -9.08 4.50
C ARG A 260 26.16 -10.29 5.36
N GLN A 261 26.96 -11.23 4.85
CA GLN A 261 27.37 -12.40 5.64
C GLN A 261 28.19 -11.99 6.86
N MET A 262 29.16 -11.09 6.69
CA MET A 262 29.94 -10.56 7.82
C MET A 262 29.03 -9.90 8.87
N PHE A 263 28.02 -9.12 8.46
CA PHE A 263 27.03 -8.58 9.41
C PHE A 263 26.20 -9.63 10.13
N ILE A 264 25.88 -10.75 9.48
CA ILE A 264 25.10 -11.83 10.08
C ILE A 264 25.99 -12.65 11.03
N ASP A 265 27.13 -13.11 10.54
CA ASP A 265 28.01 -14.06 11.22
C ASP A 265 28.80 -13.39 12.35
N ASP A 266 29.40 -12.22 12.08
CA ASP A 266 30.29 -11.56 13.04
C ASP A 266 29.55 -10.59 13.96
N TRP A 267 28.51 -9.91 13.45
CA TRP A 267 27.76 -8.89 14.20
C TRP A 267 26.41 -9.39 14.72
N GLY A 268 26.06 -10.66 14.44
CA GLY A 268 24.82 -11.27 14.92
C GLY A 268 23.55 -10.62 14.38
N MET A 269 23.64 -9.90 13.26
CA MET A 269 22.47 -9.26 12.66
C MET A 269 21.58 -10.30 11.99
N THR A 270 20.28 -10.01 11.96
CA THR A 270 19.34 -10.81 11.18
C THR A 270 19.40 -10.42 9.70
N PRO A 271 19.02 -11.30 8.76
CA PRO A 271 18.87 -10.94 7.35
C PRO A 271 17.92 -9.75 7.16
N GLY A 272 16.84 -9.69 7.94
CA GLY A 272 15.90 -8.59 7.91
C GLY A 272 16.53 -7.24 8.28
N ALA A 273 17.45 -7.22 9.23
CA ALA A 273 18.17 -6.01 9.63
C ALA A 273 19.23 -5.60 8.59
N THR A 274 19.90 -6.55 7.92
CA THR A 274 20.83 -6.20 6.83
C THR A 274 20.08 -5.62 5.63
N GLU A 275 18.87 -6.08 5.35
CA GLU A 275 17.99 -5.48 4.34
C GLU A 275 17.49 -4.07 4.69
N PHE A 276 17.35 -3.77 5.98
CA PHE A 276 17.13 -2.40 6.43
C PHE A 276 18.37 -1.56 6.16
N LEU A 277 19.55 -2.01 6.60
CA LEU A 277 20.79 -1.24 6.52
C LEU A 277 21.27 -1.03 5.09
N LEU A 278 21.31 -2.08 4.28
CA LEU A 278 21.95 -2.13 2.97
C LEU A 278 20.95 -2.12 1.82
N GLY A 279 19.65 -2.12 2.12
CA GLY A 279 18.59 -2.38 1.14
C GLY A 279 18.51 -3.86 0.77
N ARG A 280 17.65 -4.18 -0.19
CA ARG A 280 17.48 -5.57 -0.67
C ARG A 280 18.79 -6.08 -1.29
N PRO A 281 19.10 -7.39 -1.15
CA PRO A 281 20.28 -7.99 -1.78
C PRO A 281 20.34 -7.70 -3.27
N LEU A 282 21.53 -7.49 -3.81
CA LEU A 282 21.67 -7.25 -5.26
C LEU A 282 21.18 -8.43 -6.10
N SER A 283 21.32 -9.67 -5.60
CA SER A 283 20.74 -10.85 -6.26
C SER A 283 19.21 -10.79 -6.36
N GLU A 284 18.53 -10.29 -5.33
CA GLU A 284 17.09 -10.03 -5.37
C GLU A 284 16.74 -8.87 -6.30
N TYR A 285 17.54 -7.81 -6.31
CA TYR A 285 17.35 -6.70 -7.23
C TYR A 285 17.45 -7.16 -8.70
N LEU A 286 18.47 -7.94 -9.05
CA LEU A 286 18.62 -8.54 -10.39
C LEU A 286 17.44 -9.45 -10.74
N SER A 287 16.84 -10.13 -9.76
CA SER A 287 15.64 -10.94 -9.97
C SER A 287 14.43 -10.10 -10.42
N THR A 288 14.39 -8.80 -10.07
CA THR A 288 13.39 -7.84 -10.57
C THR A 288 13.66 -7.36 -12.01
N LEU A 289 14.87 -7.59 -12.50
CA LEU A 289 15.30 -7.34 -13.88
C LEU A 289 15.25 -8.61 -14.74
N GLY A 290 14.75 -9.73 -14.20
CA GLY A 290 14.61 -11.00 -14.93
C GLY A 290 15.85 -11.88 -14.91
N LEU A 291 16.74 -11.73 -13.93
CA LEU A 291 17.96 -12.55 -13.80
C LEU A 291 18.10 -13.16 -12.42
N ASN A 292 18.51 -14.42 -12.37
CA ASN A 292 18.95 -15.06 -11.14
C ASN A 292 20.47 -14.93 -11.02
N ALA A 293 20.94 -14.43 -9.88
CA ALA A 293 22.35 -14.43 -9.52
C ALA A 293 22.59 -15.47 -8.41
N THR A 294 23.31 -16.54 -8.74
CA THR A 294 23.55 -17.67 -7.83
C THR A 294 25.03 -17.73 -7.51
N LEU A 295 25.39 -17.79 -6.22
CA LEU A 295 26.75 -18.04 -5.78
C LEU A 295 27.08 -19.52 -5.95
N THR A 296 28.14 -19.85 -6.68
CA THR A 296 28.62 -21.22 -6.86
C THR A 296 29.40 -21.70 -5.64
N PRO A 297 29.63 -23.02 -5.47
CA PRO A 297 30.46 -23.55 -4.39
C PRO A 297 31.89 -23.00 -4.36
N GLU A 298 32.40 -22.55 -5.50
CA GLU A 298 33.73 -21.92 -5.64
C GLU A 298 33.74 -20.46 -5.16
N GLY A 299 32.60 -19.92 -4.72
CA GLY A 299 32.48 -18.56 -4.20
C GLY A 299 32.37 -17.48 -5.28
N VAL A 300 31.96 -17.87 -6.50
CA VAL A 300 31.80 -16.98 -7.66
C VAL A 300 30.32 -16.87 -8.04
N PHE A 301 29.85 -15.69 -8.41
CA PHE A 301 28.49 -15.51 -8.92
C PHE A 301 28.33 -15.98 -10.38
N ALA A 302 27.24 -16.67 -10.66
CA ALA A 302 26.77 -16.99 -11.99
C ALA A 302 25.39 -16.35 -12.25
N LEU A 303 25.23 -15.75 -13.43
CA LEU A 303 23.96 -15.16 -13.86
C LEU A 303 23.22 -16.10 -14.81
N SER A 304 21.90 -16.22 -14.64
CA SER A 304 21.03 -16.95 -15.55
C SER A 304 19.71 -16.21 -15.76
N PRO A 305 19.08 -16.34 -16.94
CA PRO A 305 17.73 -15.82 -17.15
C PRO A 305 16.76 -16.40 -16.13
N ARG A 306 15.93 -15.55 -15.55
CA ARG A 306 14.82 -15.99 -14.73
C ARG A 306 13.76 -16.59 -15.65
N GLN A 307 13.57 -17.90 -15.56
CA GLN A 307 12.41 -18.54 -16.16
C GLN A 307 11.22 -18.20 -15.26
N ASP A 308 10.28 -17.41 -15.75
CA ASP A 308 9.03 -17.20 -15.01
C ASP A 308 8.34 -18.56 -14.85
N PRO A 309 7.84 -18.89 -13.64
CA PRO A 309 6.95 -20.04 -13.51
C PRO A 309 5.72 -19.79 -14.39
N ALA A 310 5.44 -20.77 -15.27
CA ALA A 310 4.26 -20.78 -16.13
C ALA A 310 2.95 -20.69 -15.34
#